data_AF-A0A0M3HRF3-F1
#
_entry.id   AF-A0A0M3HRF3-F1
#
_cell.length_a   1.000
_cell.length_b   1.000
_cell.length_c   1.000
_cell.angle_alpha   90.00
_cell.angle_beta   90.00
_cell.angle_gamma   90.00
#
_symmetry.space_group_name_H-M   'P 1'
#
loop_
_entity.id
_entity.type
_entity.pdbx_description
1 polymer ?
#
loop_
_entity_poly.entity_id
_entity_poly.type
_entity_poly.pdbx_seq_one_letter_code
_entity_poly.pdbx_strand_id
1 'polypeptide(L)'
;MAPSSAGDTLEEIVLRLENRKLEREIALSEAIEERKIAYELAKSREMLYWSMPGGFLTMLASAYSSFHHRNVIHTLPVLPIMTYLCYQAHLCYGNKMNIIRKSAEALLAERTCPILRPITLEDVRRRREELAKNRDSEW
;
A
#
# COMPACT_ATOMS: atom_id res chain seq x y z
N MET A 1 -32.22 -23.11 -43.35
CA MET A 1 -30.90 -22.56 -42.96
C MET A 1 -31.12 -21.70 -41.73
N ALA A 2 -31.10 -22.32 -40.54
CA ALA A 2 -31.21 -21.63 -39.25
C ALA A 2 -30.76 -22.62 -38.16
N PRO A 3 -29.50 -22.52 -37.71
CA PRO A 3 -29.27 -22.30 -36.29
C PRO A 3 -27.98 -21.49 -36.03
N SER A 4 -28.05 -20.17 -35.89
CA SER A 4 -26.99 -19.37 -35.23
C SER A 4 -27.46 -18.63 -33.99
N SER A 5 -28.77 -18.44 -33.80
CA SER A 5 -29.29 -17.64 -32.69
C SER A 5 -28.98 -18.21 -31.30
N ALA A 6 -28.85 -19.54 -31.18
CA ALA A 6 -28.55 -20.20 -29.91
C ALA A 6 -27.08 -19.98 -29.48
N GLY A 7 -26.16 -19.92 -30.44
CA GLY A 7 -24.74 -19.64 -30.19
C GLY A 7 -24.54 -18.20 -29.72
N ASP A 8 -25.14 -17.24 -30.43
CA ASP A 8 -25.09 -15.81 -30.07
C ASP A 8 -25.66 -15.56 -28.66
N THR A 9 -26.75 -16.25 -28.27
CA THR A 9 -27.31 -16.13 -26.92
C THR A 9 -26.42 -16.72 -25.83
N LEU A 10 -25.67 -17.79 -26.12
CA LEU A 10 -24.78 -18.41 -25.14
C LEU A 10 -23.55 -17.53 -24.90
N GLU A 11 -22.97 -16.98 -25.96
CA GLU A 11 -21.85 -16.03 -25.86
C GLU A 11 -22.25 -14.79 -25.05
N GLU A 12 -23.45 -14.24 -25.29
CA GLU A 12 -23.95 -13.11 -24.52
C GLU A 12 -24.11 -13.45 -23.03
N ILE A 13 -24.59 -14.67 -22.71
CA ILE A 13 -24.73 -15.13 -21.32
C ILE A 13 -23.36 -15.29 -20.66
N VAL A 14 -22.37 -15.87 -21.36
CA VAL A 14 -21.00 -16.06 -20.85
C VAL A 14 -20.35 -14.70 -20.56
N LEU A 15 -20.40 -13.77 -21.52
CA LEU A 15 -19.87 -12.41 -21.34
C LEU A 15 -20.54 -11.69 -20.16
N ARG A 16 -21.86 -11.83 -19.99
CA ARG A 16 -22.59 -11.23 -18.87
C ARG A 16 -22.21 -11.84 -17.52
N LEU A 17 -21.85 -13.12 -17.48
CA LEU A 17 -21.36 -13.79 -16.26
C LEU A 17 -19.94 -13.35 -15.93
N GLU A 18 -19.06 -13.26 -16.94
CA GLU A 18 -17.68 -12.78 -16.77
C GLU A 18 -17.64 -11.33 -16.29
N ASN A 19 -18.43 -10.44 -16.90
CA ASN A 19 -18.52 -9.04 -16.47
C ASN A 19 -18.99 -8.93 -15.01
N ARG A 20 -20.05 -9.66 -14.62
CA ARG A 20 -20.52 -9.67 -13.24
C ARG A 20 -19.50 -10.24 -12.26
N LYS A 21 -18.67 -11.19 -12.70
CA LYS A 21 -17.58 -11.73 -11.88
C LYS A 21 -16.49 -10.67 -11.68
N LEU A 22 -16.08 -9.98 -12.76
CA LEU A 22 -15.10 -8.89 -12.69
C LEU A 22 -15.56 -7.74 -11.81
N GLU A 23 -16.82 -7.29 -11.95
CA GLU A 23 -17.41 -6.25 -11.10
C GLU A 23 -17.33 -6.61 -9.61
N ARG A 24 -17.62 -7.87 -9.26
CA ARG A 24 -17.54 -8.36 -7.87
C ARG A 24 -16.10 -8.43 -7.37
N GLU A 25 -15.16 -8.85 -8.21
CA GLU A 25 -13.74 -8.93 -7.86
C GLU A 25 -13.16 -7.54 -7.59
N ILE A 26 -13.51 -6.55 -8.42
CA ILE A 26 -13.12 -5.15 -8.24
C ILE A 26 -13.70 -4.61 -6.93
N ALA A 27 -15.01 -4.77 -6.72
CA ALA A 27 -15.66 -4.31 -5.49
C ALA A 27 -15.06 -4.96 -4.22
N LEU A 28 -14.73 -6.26 -4.27
CA LEU A 28 -14.04 -6.93 -3.18
C LEU A 28 -12.62 -6.41 -2.96
N SER A 29 -11.88 -6.14 -4.04
CA SER A 29 -10.52 -5.60 -3.93
C SER A 29 -10.51 -4.22 -3.26
N GLU A 30 -11.46 -3.36 -3.61
CA GLU A 30 -11.62 -2.03 -3.02
C GLU A 30 -11.97 -2.14 -1.53
N ALA A 31 -12.94 -2.99 -1.18
CA ALA A 31 -13.33 -3.22 0.21
C ALA A 31 -12.17 -3.78 1.06
N ILE A 32 -11.33 -4.66 0.50
CA ILE A 32 -10.15 -5.17 1.18
C ILE A 32 -9.09 -4.08 1.35
N GLU A 33 -8.89 -3.22 0.34
CA GLU A 33 -7.94 -2.12 0.40
C GLU A 33 -8.32 -1.10 1.48
N GLU A 34 -9.59 -0.69 1.54
CA GLU A 34 -10.10 0.20 2.59
C GLU A 34 -9.89 -0.39 3.98
N ARG A 35 -10.18 -1.68 4.16
CA ARG A 35 -9.96 -2.39 5.43
C ARG A 35 -8.49 -2.45 5.82
N LYS A 36 -7.58 -2.66 4.86
CA LYS A 36 -6.14 -2.66 5.11
C LYS A 36 -5.66 -1.29 5.59
N ILE A 37 -6.13 -0.21 4.95
CA ILE A 37 -5.79 1.16 5.35
C ILE A 37 -6.29 1.43 6.78
N ALA A 38 -7.54 1.07 7.07
CA ALA A 38 -8.12 1.24 8.41
C ALA A 38 -7.36 0.42 9.47
N TYR A 39 -6.96 -0.81 9.15
CA TYR A 39 -6.18 -1.68 10.03
C TYR A 39 -4.79 -1.11 10.32
N GLU A 40 -4.05 -0.68 9.31
CA GLU A 40 -2.71 -0.08 9.51
C GLU A 40 -2.80 1.21 10.34
N LEU A 41 -3.85 2.02 10.14
CA LEU A 41 -4.09 3.19 10.97
C LEU A 41 -4.37 2.80 12.43
N ALA A 42 -5.23 1.81 12.68
CA ALA A 42 -5.52 1.32 14.03
C ALA A 42 -4.26 0.75 14.71
N LYS A 43 -3.47 -0.04 13.99
CA LYS A 43 -2.20 -0.60 14.46
C LYS A 43 -1.20 0.49 14.85
N SER A 44 -1.07 1.54 14.04
CA SER A 44 -0.18 2.66 14.35
C SER A 44 -0.60 3.38 15.64
N ARG A 45 -1.91 3.59 15.84
CA ARG A 45 -2.46 4.21 17.05
C ARG A 45 -2.19 3.38 18.29
N GLU A 46 -2.39 2.07 18.21
CA GLU A 46 -2.10 1.16 19.33
C GLU A 46 -0.62 1.18 19.71
N MET A 47 0.27 1.16 18.71
CA MET A 47 1.71 1.27 18.94
C MET A 47 2.09 2.62 19.59
N LEU A 48 1.43 3.72 19.21
CA LEU A 48 1.60 5.03 19.84
C LEU A 48 1.12 5.02 21.29
N TYR A 49 -0.07 4.48 21.56
CA TYR A 49 -0.62 4.38 22.91
C TYR A 49 0.31 3.61 23.85
N TRP A 50 1.01 2.59 23.34
CA TRP A 50 1.92 1.81 24.15
C TRP A 50 3.33 2.40 24.28
N SER A 51 3.83 3.07 23.25
CA SER A 51 5.16 3.69 23.26
C SER A 51 5.20 5.06 23.97
N MET A 52 4.09 5.82 23.95
CA MET A 52 4.01 7.16 24.54
C MET A 52 4.28 7.20 26.05
N PRO A 53 3.64 6.37 26.90
CA PRO A 53 3.89 6.39 28.34
C PRO A 53 5.34 6.06 28.69
N GLY A 54 5.95 5.08 28.00
CA GLY A 54 7.34 4.69 28.21
C GLY A 54 8.33 5.79 27.81
N GLY A 55 8.13 6.40 26.63
CA GLY A 55 8.94 7.52 26.17
C GLY A 55 8.77 8.77 27.05
N PHE A 56 7.56 9.04 27.52
CA PHE A 56 7.28 10.17 28.42
C PHE A 56 7.91 9.97 29.80
N LEU A 57 7.79 8.77 30.39
CA LEU A 57 8.39 8.45 31.68
C LEU A 57 9.91 8.56 31.64
N THR A 58 10.54 8.02 30.59
CA THR A 58 12.00 8.11 30.39
C THR A 58 12.46 9.55 30.20
N MET A 59 11.72 10.36 29.43
CA MET A 59 11.98 11.79 29.28
C MET A 59 11.91 12.57 30.61
N LEU A 60 10.88 12.30 31.43
CA LEU A 60 10.75 12.90 32.76
C LEU A 60 11.89 12.48 33.70
N ALA A 61 12.26 11.20 33.69
CA ALA A 61 13.38 10.70 34.49
C ALA A 61 14.71 11.33 34.08
N SER A 62 14.97 11.46 32.77
CA SER A 62 16.14 12.16 32.23
C SER A 62 16.16 13.65 32.60
N ALA A 63 15.01 14.34 32.52
CA ALA A 63 14.89 15.73 32.93
C ALA A 63 15.18 15.89 34.44
N TYR A 64 14.55 15.06 35.28
CA TYR A 64 14.78 15.04 36.72
C TYR A 64 16.25 14.79 37.07
N SER A 65 16.88 13.80 36.42
CA SER A 65 18.31 13.49 36.60
C SER A 65 19.20 14.69 36.22
N SER A 66 18.88 15.39 35.13
CA SER A 66 19.62 16.58 34.70
C SER A 66 19.50 17.73 35.71
N PHE A 67 18.31 17.98 36.27
CA PHE A 67 18.10 18.99 37.31
C PHE A 67 18.86 18.65 38.60
N HIS A 68 18.84 17.38 39.00
CA HIS A 68 19.50 16.92 40.23
C HIS A 68 21.03 17.01 40.13
N HIS A 69 21.62 16.57 39.01
CA HIS A 69 23.07 16.57 38.81
C HIS A 69 23.62 17.88 38.20
N ARG A 70 22.75 18.85 37.88
CA ARG A 70 23.08 20.09 37.14
C ARG A 70 23.90 19.85 35.86
N ASN A 71 23.71 18.70 35.23
CA ASN A 71 24.46 18.30 34.05
C ASN A 71 23.50 18.07 32.88
N VAL A 72 23.69 18.87 31.82
CA VAL A 72 22.85 18.89 30.62
C VAL A 72 23.06 17.64 29.76
N ILE A 73 24.13 16.89 29.97
CA ILE A 73 24.40 15.65 29.22
C ILE A 73 23.28 14.60 29.46
N HIS A 74 22.62 14.63 30.62
CA HIS A 74 21.51 13.70 30.92
C HIS A 74 20.24 13.97 30.11
N THR A 75 20.11 15.11 29.42
CA THR A 75 18.98 15.39 28.51
C THR A 75 19.26 14.93 27.07
N LEU A 76 20.46 14.45 26.76
CA LEU A 76 20.80 13.93 25.43
C LEU A 76 19.84 12.83 24.91
N PRO A 77 19.36 11.85 25.70
CA PRO A 77 18.40 10.84 25.22
C PRO A 77 17.00 11.40 24.94
N VAL A 78 16.69 12.62 25.39
CA VAL A 78 15.37 13.23 25.16
C VAL A 78 15.14 13.53 23.68
N LEU A 79 16.17 13.99 22.97
CA LEU A 79 16.07 14.33 21.55
C LEU A 79 15.66 13.15 20.65
N PRO A 80 16.31 11.97 20.69
CA PRO A 80 15.89 10.83 19.88
C PRO A 80 14.50 10.31 20.27
N ILE A 81 14.17 10.28 21.57
CA ILE A 81 12.84 9.85 22.05
C ILE A 81 11.76 10.79 21.53
N MET A 82 11.96 12.10 21.65
CA MET A 82 10.99 13.11 21.17
C MET A 82 10.82 13.06 19.66
N THR A 83 11.92 12.92 18.91
CA THR A 83 11.86 12.81 17.45
C THR A 83 11.07 11.58 17.02
N TYR A 84 11.30 10.45 17.69
CA TYR A 84 10.58 9.19 17.44
C TYR A 84 9.08 9.31 17.75
N LEU A 85 8.73 9.83 18.93
CA LEU A 85 7.33 10.02 19.34
C LEU A 85 6.59 11.02 18.45
N CYS A 86 7.26 12.12 18.07
CA CYS A 86 6.71 13.11 17.14
C CYS A 86 6.43 12.49 15.77
N TYR A 87 7.36 11.67 15.27
CA TYR A 87 7.16 10.95 14.01
C TYR A 87 6.00 9.94 14.08
N GLN A 88 5.90 9.18 15.17
CA GLN A 88 4.79 8.25 15.42
C GLN A 88 3.44 8.99 15.52
N ALA A 89 3.39 10.13 16.21
CA ALA A 89 2.19 10.95 16.29
C ALA A 89 1.78 11.52 14.92
N HIS A 90 2.75 12.00 14.14
CA HIS A 90 2.52 12.48 12.79
C HIS A 90 2.08 11.37 11.82
N LEU A 91 2.50 10.12 12.05
CA LEU A 91 1.99 8.96 11.32
C LEU A 91 0.52 8.64 11.67
N CYS A 92 0.14 8.73 12.94
CA CYS A 92 -1.20 8.33 13.41
C CYS A 92 -2.30 9.37 13.12
N TYR A 93 -1.94 10.67 13.21
CA TYR A 93 -2.90 11.78 13.14
C TYR A 93 -2.63 12.76 11.99
N GLY A 94 -1.45 12.67 11.37
CA GLY A 94 -1.05 13.59 10.32
C GLY A 94 -1.41 13.14 8.92
N ASN A 95 -0.92 13.93 7.95
CA ASN A 95 -1.19 13.73 6.53
C ASN A 95 -0.18 12.79 5.85
N LYS A 96 0.61 12.02 6.62
CA LYS A 96 1.76 11.28 6.09
C LYS A 96 1.36 10.22 5.07
N MET A 97 0.22 9.56 5.25
CA MET A 97 -0.28 8.57 4.29
C MET A 97 -0.60 9.20 2.93
N ASN A 98 -1.23 10.38 2.92
CA ASN A 98 -1.52 11.09 1.67
C ASN A 98 -0.25 11.62 0.99
N ILE A 99 0.75 12.05 1.77
CA ILE A 99 2.06 12.44 1.22
C ILE A 99 2.72 11.25 0.53
N ILE A 100 2.72 10.08 1.18
CA ILE A 100 3.27 8.84 0.60
C ILE A 100 2.51 8.50 -0.68
N ARG A 101 1.17 8.52 -0.66
CA ARG A 101 0.33 8.27 -1.83
C ARG A 101 0.68 9.22 -2.99
N LYS A 102 0.75 10.53 -2.73
CA LYS A 102 1.10 11.53 -3.74
C LYS A 102 2.51 11.30 -4.30
N SER A 103 3.48 10.93 -3.45
CA SER A 103 4.82 10.61 -3.90
C SER A 103 4.86 9.34 -4.76
N ALA A 104 4.07 8.32 -4.42
CA ALA A 104 3.95 7.10 -5.20
C ALA A 104 3.30 7.36 -6.57
N GLU A 105 2.24 8.17 -6.61
CA GLU A 105 1.59 8.61 -7.84
C GLU A 105 2.56 9.40 -8.74
N ALA A 106 3.37 10.29 -8.16
CA ALA A 106 4.40 11.02 -8.88
C ALA A 106 5.46 10.06 -9.49
N LEU A 107 5.95 9.09 -8.71
CA LEU A 107 6.92 8.09 -9.18
C LEU A 107 6.34 7.18 -10.28
N LEU A 108 5.05 6.83 -10.19
CA LEU A 108 4.34 6.08 -11.24
C LEU A 108 4.21 6.91 -12.53
N ALA A 109 3.91 8.20 -12.41
CA ALA A 109 3.78 9.12 -13.53
C ALA A 109 5.12 9.37 -14.23
N GLU A 110 6.21 9.48 -13.47
CA GLU A 110 7.57 9.68 -13.98
C GLU A 110 8.09 8.44 -14.76
N ARG A 111 7.43 7.27 -14.63
CA ARG A 111 7.76 6.01 -15.34
C ARG A 111 9.24 5.60 -15.20
N THR A 112 9.94 6.06 -14.17
CA THR A 112 11.40 5.94 -14.05
C THR A 112 11.87 4.51 -13.75
N CYS A 113 10.97 3.60 -13.36
CA CYS A 113 11.31 2.21 -13.05
C CYS A 113 10.60 1.19 -13.97
N PRO A 114 11.32 0.46 -14.83
CA PRO A 114 10.76 -0.64 -15.62
C PRO A 114 10.24 -1.80 -14.74
N ILE A 115 10.71 -1.91 -13.50
CA ILE A 115 10.31 -2.94 -12.52
C ILE A 115 8.86 -2.74 -12.03
N LEU A 116 8.35 -1.50 -12.04
CA LEU A 116 7.04 -1.16 -11.48
C LEU A 116 5.92 -1.10 -12.53
N ARG A 117 6.16 -1.59 -13.76
CA ARG A 117 5.08 -1.73 -14.74
C ARG A 117 4.24 -2.95 -14.35
N PRO A 118 2.94 -2.78 -14.00
CA PRO A 118 2.05 -3.93 -13.93
C PRO A 118 2.03 -4.61 -15.30
N ILE A 119 2.13 -5.94 -15.33
CA ILE A 119 2.00 -6.72 -16.57
C ILE A 119 0.67 -6.36 -17.20
N THR A 120 0.72 -5.70 -18.36
CA THR A 120 -0.49 -5.36 -19.10
C THR A 120 -0.97 -6.60 -19.84
N LEU A 121 -2.28 -6.67 -20.13
CA LEU A 121 -2.82 -7.71 -21.01
C LEU A 121 -2.08 -7.73 -22.36
N GLU A 122 -1.57 -6.58 -22.78
CA GLU A 122 -0.86 -6.45 -24.05
C GLU A 122 0.55 -7.02 -23.97
N ASP A 123 1.22 -6.94 -22.81
CA ASP A 123 2.46 -7.66 -22.56
C ASP A 123 2.24 -9.18 -22.57
N VAL A 124 1.10 -9.66 -22.07
CA VAL A 124 0.74 -11.09 -22.10
C VAL A 124 0.41 -11.55 -23.52
N ARG A 125 -0.37 -10.77 -24.27
CA ARG A 125 -0.69 -11.06 -25.68
C ARG A 125 0.57 -11.09 -26.53
N ARG A 126 1.42 -10.05 -26.44
CA ARG A 126 2.70 -10.00 -27.14
C ARG A 126 3.56 -11.22 -26.83
N ARG A 127 3.68 -11.58 -25.54
CA ARG A 127 4.47 -12.76 -25.13
C ARG A 127 3.87 -14.08 -25.65
N ARG A 128 2.54 -14.19 -25.74
CA ARG A 128 1.87 -15.35 -26.37
C ARG A 128 2.18 -15.43 -27.87
N GLU A 129 2.13 -14.31 -28.57
CA GLU A 129 2.43 -14.24 -30.01
C GLU A 129 3.89 -14.58 -30.30
N GLU A 130 4.83 -14.07 -29.49
CA GLU A 130 6.25 -14.42 -29.57
C GLU A 130 6.49 -15.92 -29.39
N LEU A 131 5.83 -16.55 -28.41
CA LEU A 131 5.92 -17.99 -28.17
C LEU A 131 5.29 -18.82 -29.30
N ALA A 132 4.21 -18.33 -29.91
CA ALA A 132 3.60 -18.98 -31.07
C ALA A 132 4.54 -18.92 -32.28
N LYS A 133 5.13 -17.74 -32.55
CA LYS A 133 6.08 -17.56 -33.65
C LYS A 133 7.36 -18.38 -33.50
N ASN A 134 7.90 -18.48 -32.28
CA ASN A 134 9.06 -19.33 -32.00
C ASN A 134 8.74 -20.81 -32.25
N ARG A 135 7.55 -21.26 -31.83
CA ARG A 135 7.09 -22.63 -32.09
C ARG A 135 7.03 -22.90 -33.58
N ASP A 136 6.49 -21.97 -34.37
CA ASP A 136 6.35 -22.12 -35.83
C ASP A 136 7.70 -22.01 -36.58
N SER A 137 8.74 -21.45 -35.96
CA SER A 137 10.10 -21.35 -36.54
C SER A 137 11.02 -22.55 -36.24
N GLU A 138 10.63 -23.40 -35.29
CA GLU A 138 11.35 -24.64 -34.95
C GLU A 138 10.93 -25.85 -35.80
N TRP A 139 9.95 -25.68 -36.70
CA TRP A 139 9.48 -26.67 -37.69
C TRP A 139 9.78 -26.20 -39.12
#